data_AF-A0A7R9JJ34-F1
#
_entry.id   AF-A0A7R9JJ34-F1
#
_cell.length_a   1.000
_cell.length_b   1.000
_cell.length_c   1.000
_cell.angle_alpha   90.00
_cell.angle_beta   90.00
_cell.angle_gamma   90.00
#
_symmetry.space_group_name_H-M   'P 1'
#
loop_
_entity.id
_entity.type
_entity.pdbx_description
1 polymer ?
#
loop_
_entity_poly.entity_id
_entity_poly.type
_entity_poly.pdbx_seq_one_letter_code
_entity_poly.pdbx_strand_id
1 'polypeptide(L)'
;MRSALAVSTHLNFKEGGTPLTYHEVFHLATIGGAKALSLDNRIGNFVVGKEFDALIVNMNSFQKFPDELSNYTNEELLQKFIFTGDDRNIRRVYVAGNVVKDATLA
;
A
#
# COMPACT_ATOMS: atom_id res chain seq x y z
N MET A 1 -4.12 5.88 -2.87
CA MET A 1 -3.28 6.43 -1.78
C MET A 1 -2.60 7.75 -2.16
N ARG A 2 -1.72 7.78 -3.17
CA ARG A 2 -0.98 8.99 -3.60
C ARG A 2 -1.84 10.25 -3.76
N SER A 3 -3.00 10.15 -4.42
CA SER A 3 -3.91 11.28 -4.59
C SER A 3 -4.47 11.82 -3.27
N ALA A 4 -4.71 10.96 -2.27
CA ALA A 4 -5.18 11.38 -0.96
C ALA A 4 -4.11 12.22 -0.23
N LEU A 5 -2.84 11.82 -0.31
CA LEU A 5 -1.71 12.61 0.21
C LEU A 5 -1.61 13.96 -0.51
N ALA A 6 -1.64 13.96 -1.85
CA ALA A 6 -1.54 15.19 -2.63
C ALA A 6 -2.67 16.19 -2.31
N VAL A 7 -3.91 15.71 -2.22
CA VAL A 7 -5.08 16.54 -1.87
C VAL A 7 -4.99 17.03 -0.42
N SER A 8 -4.59 16.17 0.53
CA SER A 8 -4.45 16.57 1.93
C SER A 8 -3.38 17.66 2.11
N THR A 9 -2.23 17.53 1.44
CA THR A 9 -1.19 18.57 1.42
C THR A 9 -1.69 19.86 0.77
N HIS A 10 -2.44 19.76 -0.33
CA HIS A 10 -3.01 20.94 -0.99
C HIS A 10 -4.02 21.69 -0.10
N LEU A 11 -4.91 20.96 0.56
CA LEU A 11 -5.86 21.52 1.52
C LEU A 11 -5.14 22.19 2.68
N ASN A 12 -4.09 21.56 3.22
CA ASN A 12 -3.26 22.18 4.24
C ASN A 12 -2.63 23.51 3.79
N PHE A 13 -2.15 23.60 2.54
CA PHE A 13 -1.63 24.87 2.02
C PHE A 13 -2.71 25.95 1.86
N LYS A 14 -3.96 25.55 1.56
CA LYS A 14 -5.05 26.49 1.32
C LYS A 14 -5.73 26.95 2.62
N GLU A 15 -5.93 26.04 3.57
CA GLU A 15 -6.82 26.21 4.72
C GLU A 15 -6.08 26.03 6.07
N GLY A 16 -4.80 25.64 6.06
CA GLY A 16 -4.02 25.32 7.26
C GLY A 16 -4.31 23.91 7.80
N GLY A 17 -3.70 23.57 8.95
CA GLY A 17 -3.88 22.29 9.63
C GLY A 17 -2.66 21.37 9.55
N THR A 18 -2.91 20.06 9.60
CA THR A 18 -1.89 19.02 9.50
C THR A 18 -2.27 18.07 8.37
N PRO A 19 -1.43 17.90 7.34
CA PRO A 19 -1.73 16.97 6.26
C PRO A 19 -1.60 15.52 6.74
N LEU A 20 -2.30 14.62 6.07
CA LEU A 20 -2.20 13.19 6.32
C LEU A 20 -0.77 12.69 6.02
N THR A 21 -0.27 11.84 6.90
CA THR A 21 0.96 11.08 6.73
C THR A 21 0.72 9.86 5.84
N TYR A 22 1.81 9.27 5.31
CA TYR A 22 1.71 8.04 4.52
C TYR A 22 1.20 6.85 5.36
N HIS A 23 1.48 6.83 6.66
CA HIS A 23 0.94 5.82 7.59
C HIS A 23 -0.58 5.92 7.70
N GLU A 24 -1.12 7.12 7.86
CA GLU A 24 -2.57 7.34 7.96
C GLU A 24 -3.26 6.96 6.65
N VAL A 25 -2.71 7.36 5.50
CA VAL A 25 -3.30 6.98 4.21
C VAL A 25 -3.19 5.48 3.94
N PHE A 26 -2.12 4.82 4.38
CA PHE A 26 -2.00 3.36 4.30
C PHE A 26 -3.01 2.66 5.22
N HIS A 27 -3.23 3.18 6.43
CA HIS A 27 -4.28 2.70 7.33
C HIS A 27 -5.66 2.83 6.70
N LEU A 28 -6.00 4.01 6.18
CA LEU A 28 -7.28 4.28 5.51
C LEU A 28 -7.50 3.37 4.29
N ALA A 29 -6.45 3.06 3.53
CA ALA A 29 -6.52 2.18 2.38
C ALA A 29 -6.59 0.68 2.72
N THR A 30 -6.41 0.29 3.99
CA THR A 30 -6.39 -1.10 4.44
C THR A 30 -7.43 -1.33 5.53
N ILE A 31 -7.02 -1.44 6.79
CA ILE A 31 -7.92 -1.72 7.91
C ILE A 31 -8.96 -0.61 8.15
N GLY A 32 -8.63 0.65 7.85
CA GLY A 32 -9.58 1.76 7.91
C GLY A 32 -10.72 1.61 6.90
N GLY A 33 -10.40 1.19 5.67
CA GLY A 33 -11.39 0.87 4.65
C GLY A 33 -12.24 -0.35 5.01
N ALA A 34 -11.63 -1.39 5.57
CA ALA A 34 -12.36 -2.56 6.08
C ALA A 34 -13.36 -2.17 7.17
N LYS A 35 -12.99 -1.28 8.11
CA LYS A 35 -13.88 -0.75 9.15
C LYS A 35 -15.05 0.03 8.56
N ALA A 36 -14.78 0.90 7.58
CA ALA A 36 -15.82 1.68 6.90
C ALA A 36 -16.88 0.78 6.22
N LEU A 37 -16.50 -0.44 5.83
CA LEU A 37 -17.38 -1.43 5.22
C LEU A 37 -17.90 -2.49 6.21
N SER A 38 -17.59 -2.38 7.51
CA SER A 38 -17.91 -3.40 8.53
C SER A 38 -17.38 -4.81 8.19
N LEU A 39 -16.21 -4.87 7.53
CA LEU A 39 -15.48 -6.09 7.16
C LEU A 39 -14.17 -6.24 7.96
N ASP A 40 -13.92 -5.39 8.95
CA ASP A 40 -12.68 -5.37 9.73
C ASP A 40 -12.54 -6.57 10.69
N ASN A 41 -13.58 -7.37 10.87
CA ASN A 41 -13.48 -8.68 11.50
C ASN A 41 -12.95 -9.78 10.55
N ARG A 42 -12.97 -9.54 9.23
CA ARG A 42 -12.59 -10.52 8.20
C ARG A 42 -11.34 -10.16 7.42
N ILE A 43 -11.10 -8.88 7.11
CA ILE A 43 -9.99 -8.44 6.24
C ILE A 43 -9.29 -7.17 6.77
N GLY A 44 -8.34 -6.65 6.01
CA GLY A 44 -7.71 -5.33 6.20
C GLY A 44 -6.37 -5.34 6.94
N ASN A 45 -5.98 -6.43 7.59
CA ASN A 45 -4.65 -6.62 8.18
C ASN A 45 -4.33 -8.11 8.41
N PHE A 46 -3.10 -8.41 8.84
CA PHE A 46 -2.63 -9.78 9.08
C PHE A 46 -2.84 -10.23 10.53
N VAL A 47 -4.09 -10.44 10.92
CA VAL A 47 -4.47 -11.01 12.23
C VAL A 47 -4.97 -12.44 12.03
N VAL A 48 -4.58 -13.36 12.91
CA VAL A 48 -5.02 -14.77 12.86
C VAL A 48 -6.55 -14.84 12.89
N GLY A 49 -7.12 -15.68 12.01
CA GLY A 49 -8.57 -15.84 11.85
C GLY A 49 -9.19 -14.98 10.74
N LYS A 50 -8.45 -14.01 10.19
CA LYS A 50 -8.85 -13.23 9.03
C LYS A 50 -8.53 -13.92 7.70
N GLU A 51 -9.26 -13.54 6.67
CA GLU A 51 -8.99 -13.93 5.29
C GLU A 51 -7.67 -13.34 4.80
N PHE A 52 -6.95 -14.11 3.99
CA PHE A 52 -5.69 -13.66 3.41
C PHE A 52 -5.94 -12.87 2.12
N ASP A 53 -6.26 -11.59 2.32
CA ASP A 53 -6.33 -10.57 1.27
C ASP A 53 -5.02 -9.78 1.28
N ALA A 54 -4.16 -10.03 0.28
CA ALA A 54 -2.79 -9.55 0.31
C ALA A 54 -2.22 -9.30 -1.09
N LEU A 55 -1.21 -8.44 -1.12
CA LEU A 55 -0.41 -8.16 -2.31
C LEU A 55 1.04 -8.60 -2.06
N ILE A 56 1.64 -9.27 -3.03
CA ILE A 56 3.08 -9.47 -3.08
C ILE A 56 3.67 -8.36 -3.94
N VAL A 57 4.39 -7.44 -3.31
CA VAL A 57 4.99 -6.27 -3.95
C VAL A 57 6.47 -6.55 -4.23
N ASN A 58 6.90 -6.35 -5.48
CA ASN A 58 8.28 -6.43 -5.91
C ASN A 58 8.83 -5.02 -6.18
N MET A 59 9.67 -4.54 -5.27
CA MET A 59 10.36 -3.26 -5.40
C MET A 59 11.57 -3.32 -6.34
N ASN A 60 12.08 -4.51 -6.69
CA ASN A 60 13.21 -4.65 -7.60
C ASN A 60 12.86 -4.32 -9.06
N SER A 61 11.57 -4.14 -9.39
CA SER A 61 11.12 -3.75 -10.74
C SER A 61 11.51 -2.30 -11.11
N PHE A 62 12.00 -1.49 -10.16
CA PHE A 62 12.54 -0.15 -10.40
C PHE A 62 13.98 -0.14 -10.96
N GLN A 63 14.40 -1.18 -11.72
CA GLN A 63 15.76 -1.44 -12.23
C GLN A 63 16.49 -0.29 -12.96
N LYS A 64 15.83 0.86 -13.21
CA LYS A 64 16.46 2.03 -13.83
C LYS A 64 17.34 2.85 -12.88
N PHE A 65 17.24 2.64 -11.57
CA PHE A 65 18.10 3.31 -10.60
C PHE A 65 18.85 2.27 -9.77
N PRO A 66 20.19 2.27 -9.77
CA PRO A 66 21.00 1.39 -8.92
C PRO A 66 21.01 1.89 -7.47
N ASP A 67 19.84 2.23 -6.94
CA ASP A 67 19.66 2.27 -5.49
C ASP A 67 19.61 0.82 -5.02
N GLU A 68 20.66 0.39 -4.33
CA GLU A 68 20.64 -0.88 -3.62
C GLU A 68 19.46 -0.88 -2.63
N LEU A 69 18.38 -1.58 -3.00
CA LEU A 69 17.16 -1.65 -2.18
C LEU A 69 17.44 -2.22 -0.78
N SER A 70 18.57 -2.92 -0.61
CA SER A 70 19.08 -3.42 0.67
C SER A 70 19.39 -2.34 1.70
N ASN A 71 19.56 -1.08 1.28
CA ASN A 71 19.83 0.03 2.20
C ASN A 71 18.58 0.69 2.79
N TYR A 72 17.37 0.30 2.33
CA TYR A 72 16.12 0.84 2.84
C TYR A 72 15.48 -0.05 3.89
N THR A 73 14.90 0.57 4.90
CA THR A 73 13.97 -0.05 5.85
C THR A 73 12.65 -0.43 5.18
N ASN A 74 11.87 -1.30 5.83
CA ASN A 74 10.54 -1.68 5.31
C ASN A 74 9.61 -0.46 5.21
N GLU A 75 9.73 0.47 6.15
CA GLU A 75 8.96 1.72 6.18
C GLU A 75 9.31 2.62 5.00
N GLU A 76 10.60 2.76 4.67
CA GLU A 76 11.05 3.52 3.49
C GLU A 76 10.64 2.84 2.19
N LEU A 77 10.71 1.50 2.13
CA LEU A 77 10.22 0.75 0.96
C LEU A 77 8.70 0.93 0.77
N LEU A 78 7.92 0.88 1.86
CA LEU A 78 6.48 1.14 1.82
C LEU A 78 6.20 2.58 1.38
N GLN A 79 6.93 3.56 1.93
CA GLN A 79 6.81 4.96 1.53
C GLN A 79 7.11 5.11 0.03
N LYS A 80 8.25 4.58 -0.45
CA LYS A 80 8.65 4.58 -1.86
C LYS A 80 7.57 3.95 -2.73
N PHE A 81 6.99 2.83 -2.31
CA PHE A 81 5.88 2.18 -3.02
C PHE A 81 4.62 3.06 -3.10
N ILE A 82 4.20 3.70 -2.01
CA ILE A 82 3.01 4.58 -2.00
C ILE A 82 3.18 5.76 -2.98
N PHE A 83 4.39 6.34 -3.06
CA PHE A 83 4.66 7.52 -3.89
C PHE A 83 4.98 7.20 -5.34
N THR A 84 5.64 6.08 -5.63
CA THR A 84 6.20 5.80 -6.96
C THR A 84 5.69 4.51 -7.59
N GLY A 85 5.09 3.62 -6.79
CA GLY A 85 4.62 2.32 -7.24
C GLY A 85 3.40 2.37 -8.14
N ASP A 86 3.29 1.35 -8.98
CA ASP A 86 2.16 1.05 -9.84
C ASP A 86 1.94 -0.47 -9.96
N ASP A 87 1.10 -0.88 -10.92
CA ASP A 87 0.69 -2.28 -11.08
C ASP A 87 1.82 -3.23 -11.47
N ARG A 88 2.93 -2.71 -12.00
CA ARG A 88 4.13 -3.51 -12.36
C ARG A 88 4.89 -3.98 -11.13
N ASN A 89 4.74 -3.28 -10.00
CA ASN A 89 5.27 -3.72 -8.72
C ASN A 89 4.43 -4.84 -8.10
N ILE A 90 3.17 -5.03 -8.51
CA ILE A 90 2.29 -6.04 -7.93
C ILE A 90 2.49 -7.38 -8.62
N ARG A 91 3.30 -8.25 -7.99
CA ARG A 91 3.66 -9.56 -8.54
C ARG A 91 2.53 -10.58 -8.38
N ARG A 92 1.90 -10.62 -7.20
CA ARG A 92 0.74 -11.50 -6.93
C ARG A 92 -0.33 -10.78 -6.14
N VAL A 93 -1.58 -11.18 -6.37
CA VAL A 93 -2.75 -10.74 -5.61
C VAL A 93 -3.44 -11.97 -5.05
N TYR A 94 -3.70 -11.94 -3.75
CA TYR A 94 -4.45 -12.96 -3.03
C TYR A 94 -5.79 -12.39 -2.57
N VAL A 95 -6.86 -13.17 -2.74
CA VAL A 95 -8.19 -12.89 -2.21
C VAL A 95 -8.70 -14.16 -1.52
N ALA A 96 -9.03 -14.06 -0.23
CA ALA A 96 -9.41 -15.17 0.63
C ALA A 96 -8.43 -16.36 0.52
N GLY A 97 -7.12 -16.08 0.44
CA GLY A 97 -6.07 -17.09 0.29
C GLY A 97 -5.86 -17.63 -1.13
N ASN A 98 -6.71 -17.28 -2.10
CA ASN A 98 -6.59 -17.73 -3.49
C ASN A 98 -5.80 -16.72 -4.32
N VAL A 99 -4.86 -17.21 -5.15
CA VAL A 99 -4.15 -16.36 -6.11
C VAL A 99 -5.10 -15.98 -7.24
N VAL A 100 -5.38 -14.69 -7.41
CA VAL A 100 -6.25 -14.16 -8.48
C VAL A 100 -5.48 -13.39 -9.56
N LYS A 101 -4.23 -13.00 -9.29
CA LYS A 101 -3.28 -12.46 -10.26
C LYS A 101 -1.90 -13.02 -9.96
N ASP A 102 -1.21 -13.49 -10.99
CA ASP A 102 0.19 -13.90 -10.92
C ASP A 102 0.99 -13.41 -12.13
N ALA A 103 1.81 -12.38 -11.93
CA ALA A 103 2.72 -11.83 -12.94
C ALA A 103 4.07 -12.58 -13.01
N THR A 104 4.19 -13.73 -12.35
CA THR A 104 5.34 -14.66 -12.52
C THR A 104 5.23 -15.54 -13.76
N LEU A 105 4.01 -15.71 -14.28
CA LEU A 105 3.68 -16.64 -15.35
C LEU A 105 3.51 -15.95 -16.72
N ALA A 106 3.84 -14.66 -16.81
CA ALA A 106 3.78 -13.84 -18.02
C ALA A 106 5.18 -13.47 -18.50
#